data_AF-A0A246TRM2-F1
#
_entry.id   AF-A0A246TRM2-F1
#
_cell.length_a   1.000
_cell.length_b   1.000
_cell.length_c   1.000
_cell.angle_alpha   90.00
_cell.angle_beta   90.00
_cell.angle_gamma   90.00
#
_symmetry.space_group_name_H-M   'P 1'
#
loop_
_entity.id
_entity.type
_entity.pdbx_description
1 polymer ?
#
loop_
_entity_poly.entity_id
_entity_poly.type
_entity_poly.pdbx_seq_one_letter_code
_entity_poly.pdbx_strand_id
1 'polypeptide(L)'
;MLSTRWIRVGVCLTVAMAGGAMITGCMGSPRYGTDKTAMEQLTDDLGQSVSLTGDGPKNKGVKYSARPALVLPQAADKENLVEPQQSIASKENPQWIESPEETRARLVKEADENSDNPNYRSPLASDKVEGGRQTTEAQTKAYREARATQKGSYTDRRYISDPPTEYRQVDDPAKLDDLGEPELKKAKKKKKEAAIAGTGNQWWNLLQ
;
A
#
# COMPACT_ATOMS: atom_id res chain seq x y z
N MET A 1 31.19 45.06 14.41
CA MET A 1 30.74 43.69 14.73
C MET A 1 29.92 43.01 13.62
N LEU A 2 29.44 43.70 12.58
CA LEU A 2 28.75 43.03 11.47
C LEU A 2 29.68 42.15 10.62
N SER A 3 30.85 42.65 10.20
CA SER A 3 31.75 41.95 9.24
C SER A 3 32.07 40.49 9.59
N THR A 4 32.38 40.17 10.85
CA THR A 4 32.72 38.79 11.26
C THR A 4 31.53 37.82 11.21
N ARG A 5 30.29 38.30 11.37
CA ARG A 5 29.10 37.46 11.21
C ARG A 5 28.84 37.13 9.75
N TRP A 6 29.03 38.10 8.85
CA TRP A 6 28.90 37.88 7.41
C TRP A 6 29.98 36.94 6.87
N ILE A 7 31.22 37.06 7.36
CA ILE A 7 32.30 36.12 7.02
C ILE A 7 31.97 34.70 7.49
N ARG A 8 31.49 34.53 8.73
CA ARG A 8 31.09 33.21 9.27
C ARG A 8 29.92 32.61 8.50
N VAL A 9 28.91 33.40 8.16
CA VAL A 9 27.77 32.96 7.35
C VAL A 9 28.23 32.57 5.95
N GLY A 10 29.12 33.35 5.33
CA GLY A 10 29.71 33.02 4.04
C GLY A 10 30.48 31.70 4.05
N VAL A 11 31.32 31.49 5.06
CA VAL A 11 32.09 30.24 5.24
C VAL A 11 31.16 29.05 5.51
N CYS A 12 30.13 29.21 6.35
CA CYS A 12 29.16 28.14 6.58
C CYS A 12 28.38 27.78 5.29
N LEU A 13 28.03 28.77 4.47
CA LEU A 13 27.29 28.55 3.23
C LEU A 13 28.15 27.86 2.16
N THR A 14 29.43 28.22 2.03
CA THR A 14 30.34 27.55 1.10
C THR A 14 30.61 26.10 1.51
N VAL A 15 30.78 25.84 2.81
CA VAL A 15 30.95 24.47 3.34
C VAL A 15 29.68 23.64 3.13
N ALA A 16 28.50 24.22 3.35
CA ALA A 16 27.23 23.52 3.12
C ALA A 16 27.02 23.15 1.65
N MET A 17 27.34 24.05 0.71
CA MET A 17 27.28 23.76 -0.73
C MET A 17 28.31 22.71 -1.14
N ALA A 18 29.56 22.81 -0.68
CA ALA A 18 30.61 21.85 -0.99
C ALA A 18 30.29 20.45 -0.45
N GLY A 19 29.77 20.36 0.78
CA GLY A 19 29.32 19.10 1.38
C GLY A 19 28.14 18.47 0.64
N GLY A 20 27.17 19.27 0.22
CA GLY A 20 26.04 18.81 -0.60
C GLY A 20 26.47 18.21 -1.93
N ALA A 21 27.40 18.87 -2.64
CA ALA A 21 27.91 18.40 -3.92
C ALA A 21 28.61 17.04 -3.80
N MET A 22 29.45 16.84 -2.77
CA MET A 22 30.16 15.57 -2.56
C MET A 22 29.22 14.39 -2.26
N ILE A 23 28.16 14.60 -1.47
CA ILE A 23 27.19 13.54 -1.14
C ILE A 23 26.38 13.11 -2.38
N THR A 24 26.10 14.04 -3.31
CA THR A 24 25.38 13.72 -4.57
C THR A 24 26.25 13.01 -5.63
N GLY A 25 27.58 13.00 -5.45
CA GLY A 25 28.55 12.41 -6.38
C GLY A 25 28.95 10.97 -6.07
N CYS A 26 28.59 10.40 -4.91
CA CYS A 26 29.05 9.06 -4.49
C CYS A 26 28.30 7.87 -5.13
N MET A 27 27.36 8.11 -6.05
CA MET A 27 26.83 7.04 -6.90
C MET A 27 27.81 6.82 -8.05
N GLY A 28 28.79 5.93 -7.86
CA GLY A 28 29.78 5.53 -8.87
C GLY A 28 29.21 4.79 -10.09
N SER A 29 27.88 4.80 -10.26
CA SER A 29 27.20 4.29 -11.44
C SER A 29 27.22 5.34 -12.57
N PRO A 30 27.35 4.91 -13.84
CA PRO A 30 27.14 5.80 -14.97
C PRO A 30 25.79 6.52 -14.88
N ARG A 31 25.75 7.81 -15.24
CA ARG A 31 24.48 8.52 -15.43
C ARG A 31 23.77 7.93 -16.64
N TYR A 32 22.45 7.75 -16.49
CA TYR A 32 21.63 7.14 -17.55
C TYR A 32 21.78 7.93 -18.86
N GLY A 33 22.20 7.23 -19.92
CA GLY A 33 22.30 7.79 -21.26
C GLY A 33 23.63 8.48 -21.62
N THR A 34 24.58 8.60 -20.69
CA THR A 34 25.88 9.24 -20.98
C THR A 34 27.08 8.34 -20.74
N ASP A 35 26.90 7.16 -20.14
CA ASP A 35 27.95 6.20 -19.76
C ASP A 35 29.08 6.77 -18.88
N LYS A 36 28.95 8.02 -18.43
CA LYS A 36 29.94 8.75 -17.63
C LYS A 36 29.53 8.83 -16.17
N THR A 37 30.53 8.83 -15.29
CA THR A 37 30.30 9.10 -13.86
C THR A 37 29.94 10.58 -13.65
N ALA A 38 29.27 10.90 -12.54
CA ALA A 38 28.85 12.28 -12.25
C ALA A 38 30.02 13.28 -12.22
N MET A 39 31.20 12.87 -11.75
CA MET A 39 32.40 13.71 -11.72
C MET A 39 33.04 13.87 -13.09
N GLU A 40 33.02 12.82 -13.91
CA GLU A 40 33.55 12.87 -15.28
C GLU A 40 32.69 13.78 -16.17
N GLN A 41 31.37 13.68 -16.04
CA GLN A 41 30.44 14.57 -16.76
C GLN A 41 30.58 16.02 -16.32
N LEU A 42 30.71 16.29 -15.01
CA LEU A 42 30.95 17.65 -14.51
C LEU A 42 32.27 18.25 -15.01
N THR A 43 33.33 17.44 -15.08
CA THR A 43 34.64 17.89 -15.56
C THR A 43 34.61 18.19 -17.07
N ASP A 44 33.89 17.36 -17.84
CA ASP A 44 33.66 17.59 -19.27
C ASP A 44 32.82 18.87 -19.48
N ASP A 45 31.73 19.04 -18.73
CA ASP A 45 30.85 20.22 -18.82
C ASP A 45 31.57 21.53 -18.44
N LEU A 46 32.41 21.51 -17.39
CA LEU A 46 33.26 22.65 -17.01
C LEU A 46 34.34 22.91 -18.06
N GLY A 47 34.97 21.87 -18.60
CA GLY A 47 35.96 21.99 -19.67
C GLY A 47 35.37 22.62 -20.93
N GLN A 48 34.16 22.22 -21.32
CA GLN A 48 33.44 22.78 -22.47
C GLN A 48 32.86 24.18 -22.17
N SER A 49 32.61 24.54 -20.91
CA SER A 49 32.15 25.89 -20.54
C SER A 49 33.23 26.97 -20.69
N VAL A 50 34.51 26.56 -20.65
CA VAL A 50 35.67 27.46 -20.77
C VAL A 50 36.23 27.48 -22.21
N SER A 51 35.84 26.53 -23.07
CA SER A 51 36.26 26.51 -24.47
C SER A 51 35.42 27.48 -25.33
N LEU A 52 35.97 28.66 -25.63
CA LEU A 52 35.30 29.67 -26.48
C LEU A 52 35.13 29.19 -27.94
N THR A 53 35.99 28.27 -28.36
CA THR A 53 35.83 27.45 -29.56
C THR A 53 35.45 26.05 -29.10
N GLY A 54 34.15 25.80 -28.90
CA GLY A 54 33.65 24.47 -28.54
C GLY A 54 34.16 23.40 -29.50
N ASP A 55 34.23 22.15 -29.03
CA ASP A 55 34.60 21.03 -29.89
C ASP A 55 33.77 21.07 -31.17
N GLY A 56 34.44 21.17 -32.32
CA GLY A 56 33.78 21.14 -33.62
C GLY A 56 32.85 19.93 -33.69
N PRO A 57 31.76 19.98 -34.48
CA PRO A 57 30.72 18.96 -34.43
C PRO A 57 31.35 17.57 -34.47
N LYS A 58 31.10 16.75 -33.45
CA LYS A 58 31.62 15.37 -33.29
C LYS A 58 31.32 14.46 -34.50
N ASN A 59 30.53 14.97 -35.43
CA ASN A 59 30.09 14.38 -36.68
C ASN A 59 31.01 14.71 -37.88
N LYS A 60 32.12 15.43 -37.69
CA LYS A 60 33.10 15.71 -38.77
C LYS A 60 33.76 14.41 -39.23
N GLY A 61 33.18 13.78 -40.24
CA GLY A 61 33.69 12.55 -40.88
C GLY A 61 32.79 11.33 -40.76
N VAL A 62 31.64 11.44 -40.08
CA VAL A 62 30.67 10.34 -40.02
C VAL A 62 29.95 10.23 -41.37
N LYS A 63 30.31 9.21 -42.16
CA LYS A 63 29.60 8.85 -43.38
C LYS A 63 28.25 8.24 -42.99
N TYR A 64 27.21 9.05 -43.04
CA TYR A 64 25.85 8.54 -42.95
C TYR A 64 25.56 7.75 -44.23
N SER A 65 25.39 6.43 -44.10
CA SER A 65 24.73 5.67 -45.15
C SER A 65 23.32 6.22 -45.34
N ALA A 66 22.89 6.36 -46.59
CA ALA A 66 21.54 6.80 -46.89
C ALA A 66 20.56 5.87 -46.15
N ARG A 67 19.71 6.46 -45.31
CA ARG A 67 18.69 5.71 -44.60
C ARG A 67 17.80 5.03 -45.67
N PRO A 68 17.47 3.74 -45.51
CA PRO A 68 16.55 3.10 -46.43
C PRO A 68 15.26 3.92 -46.49
N ALA A 69 14.69 4.05 -47.69
CA ALA A 69 13.46 4.81 -47.89
C ALA A 69 12.37 4.30 -46.94
N LEU A 70 11.60 5.23 -46.39
CA LEU A 70 10.48 4.89 -45.52
C LEU A 70 9.53 3.98 -46.31
N VAL A 71 9.28 2.77 -45.79
CA VAL A 71 8.28 1.87 -46.38
C VAL A 71 6.93 2.50 -46.15
N LEU A 72 6.42 3.17 -47.18
CA LEU A 72 5.10 3.76 -47.16
C LEU A 72 4.07 2.66 -47.47
N PRO A 73 2.93 2.63 -46.77
CA PRO A 73 1.84 1.72 -47.09
C PRO A 73 1.31 2.00 -48.52
N GLN A 74 0.76 0.97 -49.18
CA GLN A 74 0.18 1.11 -50.51
C GLN A 74 -0.92 2.17 -50.49
N ALA A 75 -1.15 2.87 -51.62
CA ALA A 75 -2.10 3.98 -51.68
C ALA A 75 -3.52 3.60 -51.20
N ALA A 76 -3.92 2.34 -51.36
CA ALA A 76 -5.19 1.80 -50.87
C ALA A 76 -5.29 1.77 -49.33
N ASP A 77 -4.17 1.55 -48.63
CA ASP A 77 -4.11 1.47 -47.16
C ASP A 77 -4.03 2.86 -46.51
N LYS A 78 -3.73 3.91 -47.29
CA LYS A 78 -3.72 5.30 -46.80
C LYS A 78 -5.13 5.89 -46.66
N GLU A 79 -6.07 5.43 -47.49
CA GLU A 79 -7.47 5.86 -47.46
C GLU A 79 -8.28 5.06 -46.41
N ASN A 80 -7.92 3.79 -46.18
CA ASN A 80 -8.48 2.97 -45.10
C ASN A 80 -7.68 3.13 -43.80
N LEU A 81 -7.66 4.34 -43.26
CA LEU A 81 -7.18 4.57 -41.90
C LEU A 81 -8.03 3.75 -40.95
N VAL A 82 -7.39 2.90 -40.14
CA VAL A 82 -8.07 2.22 -39.02
C VAL A 82 -8.73 3.30 -38.16
N GLU A 83 -10.01 3.11 -37.86
CA GLU A 83 -10.78 4.08 -37.08
C GLU A 83 -10.04 4.43 -35.77
N PRO A 84 -10.06 5.71 -35.35
CA PRO A 84 -9.38 6.13 -34.14
C PRO A 84 -9.84 5.27 -32.96
N GLN A 85 -8.88 4.85 -32.13
CA GLN A 85 -9.18 4.09 -30.91
C GLN A 85 -10.16 4.88 -30.06
N GLN A 86 -11.34 4.30 -29.83
CA GLN A 86 -12.37 4.91 -29.01
C GLN A 86 -11.84 5.04 -27.57
N SER A 87 -11.97 6.22 -27.00
CA SER A 87 -11.52 6.48 -25.63
C SER A 87 -12.30 5.61 -24.66
N ILE A 88 -11.59 4.85 -23.81
CA ILE A 88 -12.19 3.99 -22.77
C ILE A 88 -13.01 4.82 -21.77
N ALA A 89 -12.73 6.12 -21.67
CA ALA A 89 -13.44 7.10 -20.83
C ALA A 89 -14.65 7.73 -21.56
N SER A 90 -15.45 6.92 -22.25
CA SER A 90 -16.66 7.38 -22.92
C SER A 90 -17.91 6.95 -22.12
N LYS A 91 -19.01 7.72 -22.24
CA LYS A 91 -20.24 7.51 -21.46
C LYS A 91 -20.91 6.15 -21.74
N GLU A 92 -20.55 5.52 -22.85
CA GLU A 92 -21.09 4.25 -23.31
C GLU A 92 -20.37 3.04 -22.70
N ASN A 93 -19.26 3.24 -21.97
CA ASN A 93 -18.51 2.16 -21.34
C ASN A 93 -19.16 1.73 -20.01
N PRO A 94 -19.74 0.51 -19.92
CA PRO A 94 -20.38 0.02 -18.69
C PRO A 94 -19.41 -0.17 -17.52
N GLN A 95 -18.11 -0.21 -17.81
CA GLN A 95 -17.05 -0.36 -16.82
C GLN A 95 -16.60 0.98 -16.22
N TRP A 96 -17.00 2.11 -16.81
CA TRP A 96 -16.64 3.43 -16.32
C TRP A 96 -17.60 3.85 -15.21
N ILE A 97 -17.04 4.31 -14.09
CA ILE A 97 -17.82 4.67 -12.90
C ILE A 97 -18.61 5.95 -13.20
N GLU A 98 -19.92 5.92 -12.94
CA GLU A 98 -20.81 7.08 -13.06
C GLU A 98 -20.24 8.29 -12.30
N SER A 99 -20.36 9.49 -12.85
CA SER A 99 -19.96 10.70 -12.13
C SER A 99 -20.81 10.91 -10.87
N PRO A 100 -20.29 11.55 -9.81
CA PRO A 100 -21.05 11.74 -8.58
C PRO A 100 -22.40 12.46 -8.78
N GLU A 101 -22.49 13.39 -9.72
CA GLU A 101 -23.76 14.07 -10.02
C GLU A 101 -24.73 13.18 -10.80
N GLU A 102 -24.23 12.33 -11.72
CA GLU A 102 -25.07 11.36 -12.44
C GLU A 102 -25.62 10.28 -11.50
N THR A 103 -24.78 9.76 -10.60
CA THR A 103 -25.25 8.81 -9.56
C THR A 103 -26.35 9.43 -8.71
N ARG A 104 -26.20 10.71 -8.32
CA ARG A 104 -27.20 11.43 -7.53
C ARG A 104 -28.50 11.61 -8.32
N ALA A 105 -28.42 12.04 -9.58
CA ALA A 105 -29.59 12.21 -10.43
C ALA A 105 -30.32 10.87 -10.66
N ARG A 106 -29.57 9.77 -10.87
CA ARG A 106 -30.13 8.42 -10.97
C ARG A 106 -30.86 8.01 -9.69
N LEU A 107 -30.24 8.23 -8.52
CA LEU A 107 -30.83 7.86 -7.23
C LEU A 107 -32.08 8.69 -6.89
N VAL A 108 -32.10 9.98 -7.25
CA VAL A 108 -33.29 10.83 -7.11
C VAL A 108 -34.41 10.30 -8.00
N LYS A 109 -34.10 10.03 -9.27
CA LYS A 109 -35.08 9.46 -10.21
C LYS A 109 -35.61 8.10 -9.74
N GLU A 110 -34.75 7.22 -9.26
CA GLU A 110 -35.13 5.92 -8.69
C GLU A 110 -36.04 6.09 -7.47
N ALA A 111 -35.78 7.09 -6.61
CA ALA A 111 -36.64 7.41 -5.47
C ALA A 111 -38.00 7.98 -5.90
N ASP A 112 -38.04 8.85 -6.91
CA ASP A 112 -39.27 9.42 -7.46
C ASP A 112 -40.15 8.32 -8.08
N GLU A 113 -39.55 7.40 -8.86
CA GLU A 113 -40.23 6.26 -9.47
C GLU A 113 -40.79 5.27 -8.43
N ASN A 114 -40.11 5.13 -7.29
CA ASN A 114 -40.52 4.23 -6.20
C ASN A 114 -41.24 4.95 -5.04
N SER A 115 -41.70 6.18 -5.26
CA SER A 115 -42.36 7.00 -4.24
C SER A 115 -43.60 6.35 -3.62
N ASP A 116 -44.34 5.56 -4.40
CA ASP A 116 -45.55 4.84 -3.97
C ASP A 116 -45.27 3.43 -3.41
N ASN A 117 -44.01 2.97 -3.38
CA ASN A 117 -43.65 1.64 -2.90
C ASN A 117 -43.22 1.67 -1.43
N PRO A 118 -44.06 1.21 -0.48
CA PRO A 118 -43.73 1.24 0.95
C PRO A 118 -42.58 0.31 1.34
N ASN A 119 -42.19 -0.63 0.48
CA ASN A 119 -41.09 -1.57 0.72
C ASN A 119 -39.78 -1.13 0.04
N TYR A 120 -39.77 -0.02 -0.69
CA TYR A 120 -38.56 0.48 -1.33
C TYR A 120 -37.55 0.98 -0.28
N ARG A 121 -36.28 0.62 -0.48
CA ARG A 121 -35.15 1.11 0.31
C ARG A 121 -34.10 1.62 -0.63
N SER A 122 -33.68 2.86 -0.45
CA SER A 122 -32.67 3.45 -1.32
C SER A 122 -31.32 2.73 -1.16
N PRO A 123 -30.52 2.62 -2.23
CA PRO A 123 -29.17 2.08 -2.14
C PRO A 123 -28.30 2.84 -1.14
N LEU A 124 -28.52 4.15 -0.99
CA LEU A 124 -27.85 5.02 -0.01
C LEU A 124 -28.17 4.63 1.43
N ALA A 125 -29.39 4.16 1.68
CA ALA A 125 -29.78 3.63 2.99
C ALA A 125 -29.16 2.25 3.25
N SER A 126 -29.10 1.42 2.21
CA SER A 126 -28.53 0.07 2.31
C SER A 126 -27.00 0.03 2.33
N ASP A 127 -26.35 1.14 1.98
CA ASP A 127 -24.91 1.25 2.08
C ASP A 127 -24.57 0.98 3.55
N LYS A 128 -23.63 0.07 3.80
CA LYS A 128 -23.39 -0.58 5.12
C LYS A 128 -22.99 0.40 6.26
N VAL A 129 -23.14 1.69 6.01
CA VAL A 129 -22.81 2.87 6.77
C VAL A 129 -24.07 3.61 7.27
N GLU A 130 -25.29 3.07 7.09
CA GLU A 130 -26.43 3.54 7.91
C GLU A 130 -26.23 3.14 9.38
N GLY A 131 -25.66 4.06 10.17
CA GLY A 131 -25.62 4.00 11.63
C GLY A 131 -24.62 3.01 12.26
N GLY A 132 -23.70 2.43 11.49
CA GLY A 132 -22.52 1.72 12.01
C GLY A 132 -22.77 0.42 12.79
N ARG A 133 -24.02 -0.02 12.99
CA ARG A 133 -24.32 -1.29 13.65
C ARG A 133 -24.33 -2.42 12.62
N GLN A 134 -23.13 -2.97 12.38
CA GLN A 134 -22.97 -4.32 11.83
C GLN A 134 -23.93 -5.28 12.55
N THR A 135 -24.54 -6.23 11.84
CA THR A 135 -25.37 -7.26 12.48
C THR A 135 -24.54 -8.00 13.54
N THR A 136 -25.18 -8.52 14.60
CA THR A 136 -24.48 -9.22 15.68
C THR A 136 -23.62 -10.38 15.16
N GLU A 137 -24.10 -11.06 14.12
CA GLU A 137 -23.38 -12.12 13.40
C GLU A 137 -22.15 -11.58 12.67
N ALA A 138 -22.29 -10.47 11.94
CA ALA A 138 -21.16 -9.83 11.25
C ALA A 138 -20.10 -9.32 12.24
N GLN A 139 -20.51 -8.74 13.37
CA GLN A 139 -19.61 -8.35 14.45
C GLN A 139 -18.87 -9.55 15.05
N THR A 140 -19.59 -10.64 15.32
CA THR A 140 -19.01 -11.87 15.88
C THR A 140 -18.02 -12.49 14.91
N LYS A 141 -18.36 -12.52 13.62
CA LYS A 141 -17.47 -13.02 12.56
C LYS A 141 -16.21 -12.15 12.45
N ALA A 142 -16.37 -10.83 12.35
CA ALA A 142 -15.25 -9.89 12.31
C ALA A 142 -14.35 -9.99 13.55
N TYR A 143 -14.93 -10.15 14.74
CA TYR A 143 -14.18 -10.36 15.98
C TYR A 143 -13.40 -11.68 15.97
N ARG A 144 -14.02 -12.78 15.51
CA ARG A 144 -13.35 -14.08 15.37
C ARG A 144 -12.20 -14.02 14.38
N GLU A 145 -12.40 -13.36 13.24
CA GLU A 145 -11.37 -13.17 12.20
C GLU A 145 -10.22 -12.27 12.69
N ALA A 146 -10.53 -11.17 13.38
CA ALA A 146 -9.53 -10.29 13.99
C ALA A 146 -8.71 -11.04 15.07
N ARG A 147 -9.36 -11.84 15.91
CA ARG A 147 -8.69 -12.64 16.94
C ARG A 147 -7.83 -13.75 16.33
N ALA A 148 -8.28 -14.40 15.24
CA ALA A 148 -7.49 -15.38 14.51
C ALA A 148 -6.24 -14.73 13.90
N THR A 149 -6.38 -13.51 13.37
CA THR A 149 -5.26 -12.72 12.83
C THR A 149 -4.26 -12.33 13.92
N GLN A 150 -4.74 -11.86 15.08
CA GLN A 150 -3.88 -11.53 16.23
C GLN A 150 -3.13 -12.74 16.80
N LYS A 151 -3.75 -13.92 16.77
CA LYS A 151 -3.12 -15.18 17.20
C LYS A 151 -2.09 -15.71 16.20
N GLY A 152 -1.86 -15.04 15.07
CA GLY A 152 -0.95 -15.52 14.02
C GLY A 152 -1.43 -16.82 13.36
N SER A 153 -2.71 -17.17 13.53
CA SER A 153 -3.35 -18.40 13.02
C SER A 153 -3.71 -18.28 11.54
N TYR A 154 -2.90 -17.57 10.76
CA TYR A 154 -3.07 -17.49 9.33
C TYR A 154 -2.14 -18.52 8.66
N THR A 155 -2.58 -19.05 7.53
CA THR A 155 -1.86 -20.10 6.80
C THR A 155 -0.74 -19.56 5.92
N ASP A 156 -0.72 -18.25 5.62
CA ASP A 156 0.21 -17.62 4.68
C ASP A 156 0.79 -16.29 5.19
N ARG A 157 2.05 -15.97 4.86
CA ARG A 157 2.76 -14.78 5.39
C ARG A 157 2.11 -13.47 4.91
N ARG A 158 1.35 -12.82 5.79
CA ARG A 158 0.66 -11.55 5.49
C ARG A 158 1.55 -10.31 5.60
N TYR A 159 2.46 -10.25 6.57
CA TYR A 159 3.32 -9.09 6.78
C TYR A 159 4.81 -9.44 6.70
N ILE A 160 5.63 -8.44 6.33
CA ILE A 160 7.08 -8.59 6.29
C ILE A 160 7.69 -8.80 7.69
N SER A 161 7.06 -8.27 8.73
CA SER A 161 7.46 -8.46 10.13
C SER A 161 7.24 -9.89 10.63
N ASP A 162 6.46 -10.68 9.90
CA ASP A 162 6.09 -12.00 10.36
C ASP A 162 7.10 -13.07 9.90
N PRO A 163 7.43 -14.05 10.76
CA PRO A 163 8.40 -15.08 10.43
C PRO A 163 7.91 -15.94 9.25
N PRO A 164 8.82 -16.55 8.46
CA PRO A 164 8.43 -17.50 7.43
C PRO A 164 7.54 -18.62 7.98
N THR A 165 6.62 -19.13 7.16
CA THR A 165 5.63 -20.17 7.54
C THR A 165 6.28 -21.46 8.02
N GLU A 166 7.47 -21.79 7.48
CA GLU A 166 8.28 -22.95 7.90
C GLU A 166 8.64 -22.91 9.39
N TYR A 167 8.92 -21.72 9.94
CA TYR A 167 9.25 -21.57 11.37
C TYR A 167 8.03 -21.54 12.29
N ARG A 168 6.79 -21.55 11.75
CA ARG A 168 5.56 -21.68 12.54
C ARG A 168 5.05 -23.11 12.64
N GLN A 169 5.57 -24.04 11.85
CA GLN A 169 5.12 -25.42 11.90
C GLN A 169 5.54 -26.01 13.25
N VAL A 170 4.57 -26.49 14.01
CA VAL A 170 4.81 -27.23 15.25
C VAL A 170 4.89 -28.70 14.89
N ASP A 171 5.91 -29.39 15.38
CA ASP A 171 6.19 -30.80 15.07
C ASP A 171 5.00 -31.73 15.36
N ASP A 172 4.11 -31.33 16.29
CA ASP A 172 2.88 -32.04 16.63
C ASP A 172 1.73 -31.04 16.88
N PRO A 173 0.72 -30.95 15.98
CA PRO A 173 -0.39 -30.01 16.10
C PRO A 173 -1.30 -30.32 17.31
N ALA A 174 -1.28 -31.55 17.85
CA ALA A 174 -2.08 -31.92 19.01
C ALA A 174 -1.64 -31.20 20.30
N LYS A 175 -0.39 -30.74 20.36
CA LYS A 175 0.16 -29.99 21.51
C LYS A 175 -0.30 -28.53 21.57
N LEU A 176 -0.81 -27.98 20.46
CA LEU A 176 -1.35 -26.62 20.42
C LEU A 176 -2.73 -26.51 21.09
N ASP A 177 -3.48 -27.60 21.08
CA ASP A 177 -4.85 -27.67 21.59
C ASP A 177 -4.92 -28.12 23.06
N ASP A 178 -3.78 -28.49 23.67
CA ASP A 178 -3.71 -28.80 25.10
C ASP A 178 -3.73 -27.51 25.94
N LEU A 179 -4.93 -26.95 26.08
CA LEU A 179 -5.22 -25.77 26.90
C LEU A 179 -5.24 -26.08 28.41
N GLY A 180 -4.96 -27.32 28.81
CA GLY A 180 -5.10 -27.81 30.18
C GLY A 180 -6.54 -27.73 30.71
N GLU A 181 -6.72 -27.97 32.02
CA GLU A 181 -8.04 -27.83 32.63
C GLU A 181 -8.42 -26.35 32.75
N PRO A 182 -9.57 -25.91 32.20
CA PRO A 182 -10.00 -24.52 32.29
C PRO A 182 -10.18 -24.10 33.76
N GLU A 183 -9.75 -22.88 34.09
CA GLU A 183 -9.75 -22.34 35.45
C GLU A 183 -11.12 -22.41 36.14
N LEU A 184 -12.22 -22.33 35.38
CA LEU A 184 -13.57 -22.53 35.89
C LEU A 184 -13.82 -23.96 36.43
N LYS A 185 -13.24 -24.99 35.80
CA LYS A 185 -13.31 -26.37 36.29
C LYS A 185 -12.45 -26.54 37.55
N LYS A 186 -11.26 -25.95 37.60
CA LYS A 186 -10.40 -25.94 38.81
C LYS A 186 -11.09 -25.21 39.97
N ALA A 187 -11.68 -24.05 39.73
CA ALA A 187 -12.42 -23.29 40.73
C ALA A 187 -13.64 -24.06 41.25
N LYS A 188 -14.38 -24.75 40.37
CA LYS A 188 -15.48 -25.63 40.78
C LYS A 188 -14.99 -26.83 41.60
N LYS A 189 -13.87 -27.46 41.23
CA LYS A 189 -13.25 -28.54 42.03
C LYS A 189 -12.85 -28.04 43.42
N LYS A 190 -12.13 -26.91 43.51
CA LYS A 190 -11.75 -26.29 44.80
C LYS A 190 -12.97 -25.95 45.68
N LYS A 191 -14.06 -25.43 45.10
CA LYS A 191 -15.30 -25.16 45.84
C LYS A 191 -15.97 -26.45 46.35
N LYS A 192 -15.98 -27.51 45.54
CA LYS A 192 -16.51 -28.82 45.96
C LYS A 192 -15.66 -29.44 47.07
N GLU A 193 -14.34 -29.39 46.93
CA GLU A 193 -13.38 -29.89 47.93
C GLU A 193 -13.50 -29.11 49.25
N ALA A 194 -13.65 -27.77 49.19
CA ALA A 194 -13.89 -26.95 50.37
C ALA A 194 -15.23 -27.25 51.04
N ALA A 195 -16.29 -27.52 50.27
CA ALA A 195 -17.58 -27.93 50.82
C ALA A 195 -17.50 -29.31 51.49
N ILE A 196 -16.77 -30.26 50.91
CA ILE A 196 -16.56 -31.61 51.49
C ILE A 196 -15.72 -31.52 52.76
N ALA A 197 -14.65 -30.71 52.77
CA ALA A 197 -13.84 -30.45 53.96
C ALA A 197 -14.63 -29.78 55.09
N GLY A 198 -15.63 -28.97 54.75
CA GLY A 198 -16.57 -28.36 55.71
C GLY A 198 -17.67 -29.28 56.23
N THR A 199 -17.86 -30.46 55.62
CA THR A 199 -18.90 -31.45 56.00
C THR A 199 -18.41 -32.57 56.92
N GLY A 200 -17.19 -32.46 57.47
CA GLY A 200 -16.74 -33.37 58.51
C GLY A 200 -17.57 -33.18 59.78
N ASN A 201 -18.46 -34.14 60.08
CA ASN A 201 -19.29 -34.21 61.28
C ASN A 201 -18.52 -33.74 62.52
N GLN A 202 -18.77 -32.49 62.93
CA GLN A 202 -18.27 -31.95 64.19
C GLN A 202 -19.12 -32.59 65.29
N TRP A 203 -18.56 -33.58 65.97
CA TRP A 203 -19.22 -34.36 67.02
C TRP A 203 -19.77 -33.55 68.20
N TRP A 204 -19.42 -32.26 68.30
CA TRP A 204 -19.94 -31.32 69.30
C TRP A 204 -21.30 -30.67 68.94
N ASN A 205 -21.79 -30.79 67.69
CA ASN A 205 -23.10 -30.25 67.28
C ASN A 205 -24.31 -31.10 67.70
N LEU A 206 -24.11 -32.15 68.49
CA LEU A 206 -25.15 -33.09 68.95
C LEU A 206 -25.71 -32.76 70.35
N LEU A 207 -25.26 -31.66 70.95
CA LEU A 207 -25.54 -31.28 72.35
C LEU A 207 -26.24 -29.91 72.49
N GLN A 208 -26.91 -29.44 71.43
CA GLN A 208 -27.74 -28.24 71.44
C GLN A 208 -29.17 -28.55 71.02
#